data_AF-A0A2T3JD53-F1
#
_entry.id   AF-A0A2T3JD53-F1
#
_cell.length_a   1.000
_cell.length_b   1.000
_cell.length_c   1.000
_cell.angle_alpha   90.00
_cell.angle_beta   90.00
_cell.angle_gamma   90.00
#
_symmetry.space_group_name_H-M   'P 1'
#
loop_
_entity.id
_entity.type
_entity.pdbx_description
1 polymer ?
#
loop_
_entity_poly.entity_id
_entity_poly.type
_entity_poly.pdbx_seq_one_letter_code
_entity_poly.pdbx_strand_id
1 'polypeptide(L)'
;MLSERFNKAELGGYTPNYASINLLEGNDPEIKDDIFAFSCISYELCSSKHPFNRKPADVAQKEKIQPIKPKHLNSSKWRIIQQGLSLSAKERIGDAALISSQLHRQYKSTAIMITAILSLNSVVGYVLYQQKEAILELATDNRNLHQHIEERAKLANLSAREIIKQLPELSINAPIIASGLLKSKQRDVIALYEHNIDLIFNTRENYYPNYYAIEAELAEVSQLYPDSHAINVLSTDISTSWQSTIDILSNQLNTALEKAHYQISADSNIYELLTNLKNLRHDIQFKPTSLAEKTYATQYKKAANQQDTETLATLIQVGETFFSTTDEHIAQLQHTKILHKATLQLDQFKAAREGDKPAPFPYESAELLYANKFDKFNHQLKRVNSESKLDKLLKQVDEIAKELPADFSSLITLRLASANQYLDFSEKWQKKRKQSAARNAMKKATHQFNLVEKARSRS
;
A
#
# COMPACT_ATOMS: atom_id res chain seq x y z
N MET A 1 9.01 -28.52 157.50
CA MET A 1 7.55 -28.52 157.35
C MET A 1 7.26 -28.46 155.85
N LEU A 2 6.71 -29.56 155.30
CA LEU A 2 5.72 -29.69 154.22
C LEU A 2 5.80 -28.69 153.03
N SER A 3 5.79 -29.04 151.75
CA SER A 3 5.31 -30.22 151.02
C SER A 3 5.71 -30.08 149.54
N GLU A 4 5.90 -31.23 148.89
CA GLU A 4 5.93 -31.56 147.46
C GLU A 4 5.26 -30.60 146.45
N ARG A 5 5.92 -30.44 145.29
CA ARG A 5 5.32 -30.65 143.95
C ARG A 5 6.42 -30.98 142.91
N PHE A 6 6.69 -32.26 142.73
CA PHE A 6 7.35 -32.80 141.52
C PHE A 6 6.43 -32.52 140.32
N ASN A 7 6.93 -31.81 139.30
CA ASN A 7 6.16 -31.51 138.10
C ASN A 7 6.51 -32.51 136.98
N LYS A 8 5.49 -33.20 136.49
CA LYS A 8 5.47 -34.37 135.59
C LYS A 8 5.86 -34.04 134.12
N ALA A 9 6.65 -32.98 133.89
CA ALA A 9 7.00 -32.48 132.56
C ALA A 9 8.34 -33.02 131.99
N GLU A 10 9.17 -33.69 132.79
CA GLU A 10 10.50 -34.18 132.37
C GLU A 10 10.49 -35.52 131.58
N LEU A 11 9.35 -35.98 131.06
CA LEU A 11 9.23 -37.28 130.36
C LEU A 11 8.61 -37.22 128.94
N GLY A 12 8.56 -36.05 128.30
CA GLY A 12 8.06 -35.88 126.91
C GLY A 12 9.18 -35.46 125.93
N GLY A 13 9.50 -36.30 124.95
CA GLY A 13 10.59 -36.10 123.98
C GLY A 13 10.30 -35.11 122.84
N TYR A 14 10.10 -33.82 123.13
CA TYR A 14 9.98 -32.76 122.12
C TYR A 14 11.08 -31.70 122.24
N THR A 15 11.40 -30.99 121.15
CA THR A 15 12.37 -29.88 121.16
C THR A 15 11.64 -28.57 121.49
N PRO A 16 11.88 -27.92 122.65
CA PRO A 16 11.03 -26.82 123.15
C PRO A 16 10.83 -25.63 122.19
N ASN A 17 11.83 -25.32 121.37
CA ASN A 17 11.76 -24.19 120.43
C ASN A 17 10.90 -24.48 119.18
N TYR A 18 10.64 -25.76 118.88
CA TYR A 18 9.82 -26.20 117.74
C TYR A 18 8.48 -26.78 118.19
N ALA A 19 8.27 -26.93 119.50
CA ALA A 19 7.02 -27.41 120.07
C ALA A 19 5.93 -26.34 119.97
N SER A 20 4.72 -26.75 119.61
CA SER A 20 3.55 -25.90 119.67
C SER A 20 3.16 -25.62 121.13
N ILE A 21 2.29 -24.64 121.35
CA ILE A 21 1.72 -24.36 122.67
C ILE A 21 1.00 -25.59 123.25
N ASN A 22 0.33 -26.40 122.42
CA ASN A 22 -0.38 -27.61 122.83
C ASN A 22 0.57 -28.63 123.49
N LEU A 23 1.73 -28.87 122.88
CA LEU A 23 2.76 -29.77 123.43
C LEU A 23 3.45 -29.18 124.67
N LEU A 24 3.68 -27.87 124.70
CA LEU A 24 4.28 -27.18 125.84
C LEU A 24 3.37 -27.18 127.09
N GLU A 25 2.05 -27.21 126.89
CA GLU A 25 1.04 -27.34 127.96
C GLU A 25 0.88 -28.78 128.46
N GLY A 26 1.49 -29.76 127.78
CA GLY A 26 1.44 -31.18 128.16
C GLY A 26 0.18 -31.92 127.69
N ASN A 27 -0.55 -31.37 126.72
CA ASN A 27 -1.69 -32.03 126.09
C ASN A 27 -1.22 -33.13 125.11
N ASP A 28 -2.15 -33.98 124.66
CA ASP A 28 -1.87 -35.03 123.68
C ASP A 28 -1.43 -34.42 122.32
N PRO A 29 -0.39 -34.99 121.66
CA PRO A 29 0.10 -34.51 120.36
C PRO A 29 -0.96 -34.55 119.25
N GLU A 30 -1.06 -33.47 118.48
CA GLU A 30 -1.91 -33.36 117.29
C GLU A 30 -1.10 -33.19 115.99
N ILE A 31 -1.69 -33.53 114.84
CA ILE A 31 -1.11 -33.26 113.50
C ILE A 31 -0.71 -31.78 113.35
N LYS A 32 -1.45 -30.87 113.98
CA LYS A 32 -1.15 -29.43 113.96
C LYS A 32 0.17 -29.11 114.64
N ASP A 33 0.62 -29.91 115.59
CA ASP A 33 1.87 -29.70 116.29
C ASP A 33 3.06 -30.00 115.38
N ASP A 34 2.96 -31.07 114.60
CA ASP A 34 3.92 -31.39 113.54
C ASP A 34 3.95 -30.32 112.44
N ILE A 35 2.79 -29.78 112.06
CA ILE A 35 2.71 -28.69 111.07
C ILE A 35 3.40 -27.42 111.57
N PHE A 36 3.28 -27.12 112.85
CA PHE A 36 3.98 -25.99 113.46
C PHE A 36 5.50 -26.19 113.38
N ALA A 37 5.99 -27.36 113.84
CA ALA A 37 7.41 -27.70 113.77
C ALA A 37 7.94 -27.67 112.32
N PHE A 38 7.20 -28.26 111.38
CA PHE A 38 7.52 -28.25 109.95
C PHE A 38 7.59 -26.83 109.37
N SER A 39 6.69 -25.95 109.80
CA SER A 39 6.67 -24.56 109.37
C SER A 39 7.81 -23.74 109.96
N CYS A 40 8.20 -24.01 111.21
CA CYS A 40 9.39 -23.44 111.83
C CYS A 40 10.66 -23.83 111.06
N ILE A 41 10.80 -25.11 110.70
CA ILE A 41 11.93 -25.59 109.88
C ILE A 41 11.88 -25.00 108.48
N SER A 42 10.72 -25.00 107.82
CA SER A 42 10.56 -24.43 106.47
C SER A 42 10.92 -22.95 106.42
N TYR A 43 10.51 -22.20 107.44
CA TYR A 43 10.88 -20.79 107.61
C TYR A 43 12.39 -20.63 107.83
N GLU A 44 13.00 -21.46 108.67
CA GLU A 44 14.44 -21.40 108.96
C GLU A 44 15.27 -21.79 107.74
N LEU A 45 14.84 -22.75 106.93
CA LEU A 45 15.47 -23.07 105.65
C LEU A 45 15.42 -21.89 104.67
N CYS A 46 14.32 -21.13 104.67
CA CYS A 46 14.11 -20.00 103.77
C CYS A 46 14.78 -18.69 104.24
N SER A 47 15.06 -18.56 105.54
CA SER A 47 15.52 -17.30 106.15
C SER A 47 16.82 -17.40 106.95
N SER A 48 17.31 -18.63 107.18
CA SER A 48 18.40 -18.97 108.10
C SER A 48 18.17 -18.50 109.54
N LYS A 49 16.92 -18.20 109.92
CA LYS A 49 16.54 -17.70 111.26
C LYS A 49 15.30 -18.44 111.77
N HIS A 50 15.22 -18.67 113.07
CA HIS A 50 14.01 -19.21 113.68
C HIS A 50 12.86 -18.17 113.64
N PRO A 51 11.61 -18.55 113.34
CA PRO A 51 10.48 -17.62 113.22
C PRO A 51 10.22 -16.77 114.47
N PHE A 52 10.52 -17.32 115.65
CA PHE A 52 10.32 -16.68 116.95
C PHE A 52 11.62 -16.44 117.73
N ASN A 53 12.75 -16.22 117.03
CA ASN A 53 14.06 -15.95 117.65
C ASN A 53 14.50 -17.01 118.69
N ARG A 54 14.24 -18.30 118.40
CA ARG A 54 14.50 -19.44 119.29
C ARG A 54 13.84 -19.33 120.69
N LYS A 55 12.72 -18.61 120.81
CA LYS A 55 11.87 -18.65 121.99
C LYS A 55 10.78 -19.72 121.82
N PRO A 56 10.43 -20.46 122.89
CA PRO A 56 9.28 -21.37 122.90
C PRO A 56 7.98 -20.66 122.51
N ALA A 57 7.02 -21.40 121.95
CA ALA A 57 5.79 -20.84 121.37
C ALA A 57 4.91 -20.10 122.41
N ASP A 58 4.89 -20.54 123.67
CA ASP A 58 4.16 -19.89 124.77
C ASP A 58 4.77 -18.53 125.14
N VAL A 59 6.10 -18.45 125.14
CA VAL A 59 6.85 -17.19 125.35
C VAL A 59 6.64 -16.26 124.17
N ALA A 60 6.72 -16.78 122.94
CA ALA A 60 6.49 -16.00 121.72
C ALA A 60 5.07 -15.42 121.66
N GLN A 61 4.06 -16.16 122.17
CA GLN A 61 2.69 -15.68 122.28
C GLN A 61 2.56 -14.55 123.32
N LYS A 62 3.15 -14.71 124.51
CA LYS A 62 3.14 -13.68 125.57
C LYS A 62 3.83 -12.39 125.11
N GLU A 63 4.94 -12.52 124.39
CA GLU A 63 5.71 -11.39 123.85
C GLU A 63 5.19 -10.86 122.49
N LYS A 64 4.14 -11.47 121.92
CA LYS A 64 3.54 -11.11 120.63
C LYS A 64 4.54 -11.07 119.46
N ILE A 65 5.51 -11.99 119.43
CA ILE A 65 6.49 -12.07 118.34
C ILE A 65 5.81 -12.59 117.08
N GLN A 66 6.00 -11.89 115.96
CA GLN A 66 5.50 -12.33 114.64
C GLN A 66 6.66 -12.60 113.67
N PRO A 67 6.57 -13.66 112.86
CA PRO A 67 7.61 -13.99 111.88
C PRO A 67 7.59 -12.98 110.72
N ILE A 68 8.77 -12.58 110.24
CA ILE A 68 8.93 -11.59 109.17
C ILE A 68 9.08 -12.30 107.83
N LYS A 69 8.38 -11.83 106.79
CA LYS A 69 8.50 -12.39 105.43
C LYS A 69 9.96 -12.36 104.93
N PRO A 70 10.56 -13.50 104.53
CA PRO A 70 11.87 -13.52 103.89
C PRO A 70 11.85 -12.77 102.54
N LYS A 71 12.88 -11.94 102.28
CA LYS A 71 12.93 -11.04 101.09
C LYS A 71 12.75 -11.77 99.76
N HIS A 72 13.29 -12.97 99.64
CA HIS A 72 13.31 -13.75 98.39
C HIS A 72 12.07 -14.64 98.21
N LEU A 73 11.16 -14.66 99.18
CA LEU A 73 9.97 -15.50 99.11
C LEU A 73 8.81 -14.72 98.46
N ASN A 74 8.17 -15.30 97.45
CA ASN A 74 6.96 -14.73 96.84
C ASN A 74 5.85 -14.62 97.91
N SER A 75 5.06 -13.54 97.88
CA SER A 75 3.94 -13.29 98.81
C SER A 75 2.95 -14.46 98.91
N SER A 76 2.66 -15.16 97.81
CA SER A 76 1.75 -16.31 97.83
C SER A 76 2.34 -17.50 98.60
N LYS A 77 3.64 -17.77 98.41
CA LYS A 77 4.37 -18.83 99.14
C LYS A 77 4.55 -18.48 100.61
N TRP A 78 4.82 -17.20 100.90
CA TRP A 78 4.91 -16.68 102.26
C TRP A 78 3.64 -16.90 103.06
N ARG A 79 2.48 -16.59 102.49
CA ARG A 79 1.18 -16.72 103.16
C ARG A 79 0.94 -18.14 103.69
N ILE A 80 1.40 -19.17 102.97
CA ILE A 80 1.22 -20.57 103.35
C ILE A 80 2.14 -20.96 104.50
N ILE A 81 3.42 -20.57 104.46
CA ILE A 81 4.33 -20.79 105.59
C ILE A 81 3.84 -20.03 106.83
N GLN A 82 3.34 -18.80 106.66
CA GLN A 82 2.79 -17.99 107.74
C GLN A 82 1.58 -18.64 108.42
N GLN A 83 0.69 -19.29 107.65
CA GLN A 83 -0.45 -20.04 108.22
C GLN A 83 0.02 -21.23 109.06
N GLY A 84 1.03 -21.96 108.60
CA GLY A 84 1.61 -23.07 109.37
C GLY A 84 2.35 -22.63 110.65
N LEU A 85 2.90 -21.42 110.66
CA LEU A 85 3.51 -20.79 111.84
C LEU A 85 2.50 -20.20 112.84
N SER A 86 1.18 -20.29 112.61
CA SER A 86 0.22 -19.68 113.55
C SER A 86 0.33 -20.32 114.94
N LEU A 87 0.44 -19.45 115.96
CA LEU A 87 0.44 -19.84 117.37
C LEU A 87 -0.95 -20.36 117.81
N SER A 88 -2.01 -19.99 117.09
CA SER A 88 -3.36 -20.51 117.29
C SER A 88 -3.56 -21.78 116.47
N ALA A 89 -3.86 -22.91 117.14
CA ALA A 89 -4.16 -24.16 116.45
C ALA A 89 -5.39 -24.04 115.52
N LYS A 90 -6.34 -23.13 115.77
CA LYS A 90 -7.51 -22.91 114.91
C LYS A 90 -7.17 -22.27 113.57
N GLU A 91 -6.11 -21.46 113.53
CA GLU A 91 -5.67 -20.72 112.34
C GLU A 91 -4.58 -21.46 111.57
N ARG A 92 -4.05 -22.55 112.14
CA ARG A 92 -3.02 -23.36 111.53
C ARG A 92 -3.60 -24.23 110.42
N ILE A 93 -2.90 -24.27 109.29
CA ILE A 93 -3.17 -25.21 108.20
C ILE A 93 -3.17 -26.64 108.76
N GLY A 94 -4.09 -27.48 108.29
CA GLY A 94 -4.31 -28.83 108.84
C GLY A 94 -3.57 -29.95 108.11
N ASP A 95 -2.88 -29.64 107.00
CA ASP A 95 -2.24 -30.63 106.13
C ASP A 95 -0.89 -30.13 105.60
N ALA A 96 0.18 -30.90 105.83
CA ALA A 96 1.52 -30.63 105.33
C ALA A 96 1.64 -30.79 103.80
N ALA A 97 0.84 -31.67 103.17
CA ALA A 97 0.83 -31.84 101.72
C ALA A 97 0.33 -30.57 101.00
N LEU A 98 -0.58 -29.83 101.64
CA LEU A 98 -1.06 -28.55 101.15
C LEU A 98 0.03 -27.47 101.17
N ILE A 99 0.94 -27.49 102.15
CA ILE A 99 2.11 -26.61 102.17
C ILE A 99 3.06 -26.94 101.01
N SER A 100 3.38 -28.23 100.82
CA SER A 100 4.30 -28.68 99.76
C SER A 100 3.79 -28.37 98.36
N SER A 101 2.53 -28.71 98.05
CA SER A 101 1.95 -28.50 96.71
C SER A 101 1.91 -27.02 96.30
N GLN A 102 1.63 -26.13 97.24
CA GLN A 102 1.61 -24.69 96.97
C GLN A 102 3.01 -24.09 96.82
N LEU A 103 4.01 -24.61 97.53
CA LEU A 103 5.41 -24.18 97.35
C LEU A 103 5.97 -24.55 95.96
N HIS A 104 5.54 -25.67 95.38
CA HIS A 104 5.99 -26.15 94.07
C HIS A 104 5.26 -25.54 92.87
N ARG A 105 4.13 -24.84 93.08
CA ARG A 105 3.33 -24.29 91.99
C ARG A 105 4.05 -23.13 91.29
N GLN A 106 4.32 -23.28 89.99
CA GLN A 106 4.82 -22.22 89.10
C GLN A 106 3.66 -21.62 88.30
N TYR A 107 3.54 -20.29 88.27
CA TYR A 107 2.53 -19.58 87.46
C TYR A 107 3.17 -19.10 86.15
N LYS A 108 2.64 -19.52 84.99
CA LYS A 108 3.01 -18.99 83.66
C LYS A 108 1.92 -18.03 83.16
N SER A 109 2.29 -16.86 82.64
CA SER A 109 1.34 -15.82 82.20
C SER A 109 0.80 -16.10 80.79
N THR A 110 -0.50 -16.39 80.67
CA THR A 110 -1.19 -16.68 79.39
C THR A 110 -1.19 -15.49 78.41
N ALA A 111 -1.04 -14.26 78.91
CA ALA A 111 -0.99 -13.04 78.09
C ALA A 111 0.22 -12.99 77.13
N ILE A 112 1.37 -13.55 77.55
CA ILE A 112 2.58 -13.57 76.72
C ILE A 112 2.40 -14.50 75.50
N MET A 113 1.67 -15.59 75.67
CA MET A 113 1.42 -16.53 74.58
C MET A 113 0.48 -15.93 73.51
N ILE A 114 -0.58 -15.24 73.93
CA ILE A 114 -1.55 -14.63 73.01
C ILE A 114 -0.87 -13.54 72.16
N THR A 115 -0.05 -12.70 72.78
CA THR A 115 0.67 -11.63 72.08
C THR A 115 1.66 -12.16 71.04
N ALA A 116 2.39 -13.24 71.35
CA ALA A 116 3.29 -13.90 70.41
C ALA A 116 2.56 -14.52 69.19
N ILE A 117 1.37 -15.09 69.39
CA ILE A 117 0.56 -15.65 68.30
C ILE A 117 0.01 -14.53 67.40
N LEU A 118 -0.51 -13.46 68.00
CA LEU A 118 -1.05 -12.33 67.24
C LEU A 118 0.04 -11.65 66.40
N SER A 119 1.23 -11.41 66.97
CA SER A 119 2.34 -10.80 66.22
C SER A 119 2.80 -11.67 65.05
N LEU A 120 2.88 -13.00 65.24
CA LEU A 120 3.24 -13.92 64.17
C LEU A 120 2.21 -13.90 63.03
N ASN A 121 0.91 -13.91 63.36
CA ASN A 121 -0.15 -13.84 62.35
C ASN A 121 -0.15 -12.51 61.60
N SER A 122 0.10 -11.40 62.29
CA SER A 122 0.22 -10.09 61.64
C SER A 122 1.41 -10.03 60.67
N VAL A 123 2.56 -10.60 61.04
CA VAL A 123 3.74 -10.66 60.15
C VAL A 123 3.48 -11.54 58.94
N VAL A 124 2.90 -12.74 59.13
CA VAL A 124 2.54 -13.63 58.02
C VAL A 124 1.50 -12.97 57.11
N GLY A 125 0.48 -12.34 57.69
CA GLY A 125 -0.54 -11.59 56.95
C GLY A 125 0.07 -10.46 56.13
N TYR A 126 1.01 -9.70 56.70
CA TYR A 126 1.71 -8.62 55.99
C TYR A 126 2.55 -9.13 54.82
N VAL A 127 3.30 -10.23 55.01
CA VAL A 127 4.11 -10.85 53.94
C VAL A 127 3.21 -11.39 52.81
N LEU A 128 2.11 -12.07 53.14
CA LEU A 128 1.15 -12.57 52.15
C LEU A 128 0.47 -11.42 51.41
N TYR A 129 0.15 -10.31 52.09
CA TYR A 129 -0.42 -9.13 51.46
C TYR A 129 0.53 -8.49 50.43
N GLN A 130 1.81 -8.32 50.80
CA GLN A 130 2.85 -7.84 49.87
C GLN A 130 3.01 -8.76 48.66
N GLN A 131 3.04 -10.08 48.85
CA GLN A 131 3.16 -11.02 47.73
C GLN A 131 1.94 -11.02 46.81
N LYS A 132 0.73 -10.78 47.36
CA LYS A 132 -0.50 -10.76 46.57
C LYS A 132 -0.45 -9.67 45.49
N GLU A 133 0.00 -8.46 45.84
CA GLU A 133 0.10 -7.36 44.88
C GLU A 133 1.12 -7.67 43.77
N ALA A 134 2.30 -8.19 44.14
CA ALA A 134 3.32 -8.59 43.15
C ALA A 134 2.84 -9.71 42.21
N ILE A 135 2.08 -10.69 42.71
CA ILE A 135 1.49 -11.76 41.90
C ILE A 135 0.41 -11.21 40.98
N LEU A 136 -0.41 -10.27 41.45
CA LEU A 136 -1.46 -9.64 40.64
C LEU A 136 -0.86 -8.79 39.50
N GLU A 137 0.19 -8.02 39.79
CA GLU A 137 0.92 -7.24 38.79
C GLU A 137 1.55 -8.18 37.75
N LEU A 138 2.29 -9.21 38.17
CA LEU A 138 2.91 -10.18 37.27
C LEU A 138 1.89 -10.97 36.44
N ALA A 139 0.73 -11.29 37.00
CA ALA A 139 -0.35 -11.95 36.28
C ALA A 139 -0.95 -11.03 35.20
N THR A 140 -1.05 -9.72 35.49
CA THR A 140 -1.52 -8.71 34.54
C THR A 140 -0.51 -8.53 33.41
N ASP A 141 0.78 -8.40 33.74
CA ASP A 141 1.84 -8.29 32.75
C ASP A 141 1.93 -9.52 31.83
N ASN A 142 1.84 -10.72 32.41
CA ASN A 142 1.80 -11.95 31.61
C ASN A 142 0.59 -11.98 30.67
N ARG A 143 -0.58 -11.53 31.13
CA ARG A 143 -1.77 -11.46 30.29
C ARG A 143 -1.58 -10.46 29.15
N ASN A 144 -1.07 -9.27 29.45
CA ASN A 144 -0.77 -8.25 28.43
C ASN A 144 0.25 -8.76 27.41
N LEU A 145 1.31 -9.44 27.87
CA LEU A 145 2.32 -10.04 27.00
C LEU A 145 1.71 -11.12 26.09
N HIS A 146 0.87 -12.01 26.64
CA HIS A 146 0.18 -13.02 25.85
C HIS A 146 -0.75 -12.39 24.80
N GLN A 147 -1.47 -11.33 25.16
CA GLN A 147 -2.31 -10.59 24.21
C GLN A 147 -1.47 -10.00 23.06
N HIS A 148 -0.34 -9.36 23.37
CA HIS A 148 0.56 -8.83 22.33
C HIS A 148 1.17 -9.94 21.46
N ILE A 149 1.48 -11.11 22.02
CA ILE A 149 1.95 -12.26 21.24
C ILE A 149 0.85 -12.75 20.29
N GLU A 150 -0.39 -12.89 20.78
CA GLU A 150 -1.52 -13.32 19.95
C GLU A 150 -1.84 -12.31 18.83
N GLU A 151 -1.83 -11.01 19.14
CA GLU A 151 -2.00 -9.94 18.14
C GLU A 151 -0.95 -10.04 17.04
N ARG A 152 0.33 -10.20 17.41
CA ARG A 152 1.42 -10.37 16.43
C ARG A 152 1.32 -11.68 15.66
N ALA A 153 0.86 -12.76 16.29
CA ALA A 153 0.63 -14.04 15.62
C ALA A 153 -0.48 -13.93 14.57
N LYS A 154 -1.52 -13.13 14.81
CA LYS A 154 -2.56 -12.83 13.80
C LYS A 154 -1.97 -12.11 12.59
N LEU A 155 -1.09 -11.12 12.81
CA LEU A 155 -0.41 -10.41 11.72
C LEU A 155 0.43 -11.35 10.84
N ALA A 156 1.10 -12.33 11.45
CA ALA A 156 1.90 -13.32 10.71
C ALA A 156 1.07 -14.25 9.80
N ASN A 157 -0.23 -14.43 10.12
CA ASN A 157 -1.16 -15.27 9.38
C ASN A 157 -1.97 -14.51 8.33
N LEU A 158 -1.77 -13.20 8.18
CA LEU A 158 -2.44 -12.42 7.13
C LEU A 158 -2.08 -12.94 5.74
N SER A 159 -3.06 -12.93 4.85
CA SER A 159 -2.85 -13.19 3.43
C SER A 159 -2.13 -12.01 2.77
N ALA A 160 -1.45 -12.24 1.64
CA ALA A 160 -0.77 -11.19 0.88
C ALA A 160 -1.68 -9.98 0.59
N ARG A 161 -2.96 -10.21 0.27
CA ARG A 161 -3.92 -9.14 0.00
C ARG A 161 -4.24 -8.30 1.23
N GLU A 162 -4.40 -8.95 2.39
CA GLU A 162 -4.64 -8.24 3.65
C GLU A 162 -3.40 -7.46 4.11
N ILE A 163 -2.21 -8.01 3.87
CA ILE A 163 -0.93 -7.33 4.14
C ILE A 163 -0.88 -6.02 3.36
N ILE A 164 -1.06 -6.05 2.04
CA ILE A 164 -1.03 -4.83 1.20
C ILE A 164 -2.08 -3.81 1.66
N LYS A 165 -3.29 -4.26 2.02
CA LYS A 165 -4.36 -3.38 2.51
C LYS A 165 -4.02 -2.66 3.82
N GLN A 166 -3.37 -3.34 4.76
CA GLN A 166 -3.03 -2.80 6.08
C GLN A 166 -1.64 -2.12 6.11
N LEU A 167 -0.82 -2.33 5.07
CA LEU A 167 0.55 -1.85 4.99
C LEU A 167 0.70 -0.33 5.20
N PRO A 168 -0.15 0.56 4.64
CA PRO A 168 0.02 2.00 4.83
C PRO A 168 -0.05 2.40 6.31
N GLU A 169 -1.02 1.87 7.05
CA GLU A 169 -1.18 2.15 8.48
C GLU A 169 -0.06 1.51 9.31
N LEU A 170 0.29 0.26 9.02
CA LEU A 170 1.38 -0.45 9.69
C LEU A 170 2.74 0.19 9.44
N SER A 171 2.98 0.75 8.25
CA SER A 171 4.23 1.43 7.91
C SER A 171 4.46 2.69 8.75
N ILE A 172 3.38 3.36 9.17
CA ILE A 172 3.43 4.57 10.01
C ILE A 172 3.54 4.18 11.49
N ASN A 173 2.69 3.28 11.96
CA ASN A 173 2.56 2.96 13.38
C ASN A 173 3.59 1.93 13.87
N ALA A 174 4.06 1.03 13.00
CA ALA A 174 4.95 -0.08 13.34
C ALA A 174 5.88 -0.48 12.17
N PRO A 175 6.80 0.39 11.73
CA PRO A 175 7.59 0.21 10.51
C PRO A 175 8.42 -1.09 10.51
N ILE A 176 9.00 -1.48 11.64
CA ILE A 176 9.78 -2.73 11.76
C ILE A 176 8.91 -3.96 11.52
N ILE A 177 7.67 -3.95 12.03
CA ILE A 177 6.73 -5.05 11.84
C ILE A 177 6.30 -5.11 10.37
N ALA A 178 6.01 -3.97 9.76
CA ALA A 178 5.68 -3.87 8.33
C ALA A 178 6.81 -4.44 7.46
N SER A 179 8.06 -4.00 7.66
CA SER A 179 9.22 -4.51 6.91
C SER A 179 9.46 -6.01 7.16
N GLY A 180 9.30 -6.48 8.40
CA GLY A 180 9.44 -7.90 8.74
C GLY A 180 8.37 -8.77 8.06
N LEU A 181 7.13 -8.28 8.01
CA LEU A 181 6.01 -8.97 7.37
C LEU A 181 6.19 -9.05 5.86
N LEU A 182 6.57 -7.94 5.20
CA LEU A 182 6.91 -7.93 3.77
C LEU A 182 8.03 -8.91 3.46
N LYS A 183 9.10 -8.92 4.25
CA LYS A 183 10.22 -9.86 4.05
C LYS A 183 9.80 -11.32 4.23
N SER A 184 9.01 -11.62 5.26
CA SER A 184 8.53 -12.97 5.55
C SER A 184 7.59 -13.51 4.46
N LYS A 185 6.73 -12.63 3.93
CA LYS A 185 5.68 -12.96 2.95
C LYS A 185 6.02 -12.50 1.53
N GLN A 186 7.29 -12.23 1.25
CA GLN A 186 7.75 -11.67 -0.03
C GLN A 186 7.24 -12.49 -1.22
N ARG A 187 7.36 -13.82 -1.14
CA ARG A 187 6.93 -14.72 -2.22
C ARG A 187 5.42 -14.64 -2.48
N ASP A 188 4.60 -14.60 -1.43
CA ASP A 188 3.14 -14.56 -1.54
C ASP A 188 2.67 -13.20 -2.08
N VAL A 189 3.33 -12.12 -1.66
CA VAL A 189 3.04 -10.77 -2.16
C VAL A 189 3.43 -10.64 -3.62
N ILE A 190 4.63 -11.08 -4.01
CA ILE A 190 5.06 -11.07 -5.42
C ILE A 190 4.09 -11.91 -6.27
N ALA A 191 3.72 -13.11 -5.82
CA ALA A 191 2.78 -13.98 -6.54
C ALA A 191 1.38 -13.34 -6.69
N LEU A 192 0.94 -12.51 -5.74
CA LEU A 192 -0.31 -11.75 -5.87
C LEU A 192 -0.23 -10.73 -7.01
N TYR A 193 0.85 -9.96 -7.10
CA TYR A 193 1.04 -9.00 -8.19
C TYR A 193 1.25 -9.70 -9.53
N GLU A 194 2.02 -10.79 -9.58
CA GLU A 194 2.14 -11.65 -10.78
C GLU A 194 0.77 -12.11 -11.27
N HIS A 195 -0.08 -12.59 -10.36
CA HIS A 195 -1.45 -12.99 -10.69
C HIS A 195 -2.31 -11.83 -11.20
N ASN A 196 -2.24 -10.66 -10.57
CA ASN A 196 -2.97 -9.47 -11.04
C ASN A 196 -2.51 -9.07 -12.45
N ILE A 197 -1.20 -9.08 -12.70
CA ILE A 197 -0.61 -8.79 -14.02
C ILE A 197 -1.10 -9.81 -15.05
N ASP A 198 -1.10 -11.10 -14.71
CA ASP A 198 -1.62 -12.15 -15.60
C ASP A 198 -3.10 -11.95 -15.94
N LEU A 199 -3.93 -11.49 -14.99
CA LEU A 199 -5.33 -11.18 -15.27
C LEU A 199 -5.46 -10.01 -16.25
N ILE A 200 -4.69 -8.96 -16.08
CA ILE A 200 -4.67 -7.80 -16.99
C ILE A 200 -4.18 -8.24 -18.37
N PHE A 201 -3.11 -9.03 -18.43
CA PHE A 201 -2.50 -9.49 -19.67
C PHE A 201 -3.44 -10.39 -20.48
N ASN A 202 -4.21 -11.26 -19.81
CA ASN A 202 -5.10 -12.23 -20.44
C ASN A 202 -6.55 -11.74 -20.61
N THR A 203 -6.83 -10.46 -20.39
CA THR A 203 -8.17 -9.90 -20.53
C THR A 203 -8.62 -9.93 -22.00
N ARG A 204 -9.73 -10.63 -22.28
CA ARG A 204 -10.22 -10.88 -23.65
C ARG A 204 -11.02 -9.75 -24.28
N GLU A 205 -11.33 -8.70 -23.52
CA GLU A 205 -12.14 -7.57 -24.00
C GLU A 205 -11.37 -6.67 -25.00
N ASN A 206 -10.04 -6.68 -24.93
CA ASN A 206 -9.17 -5.85 -25.77
C ASN A 206 -8.33 -6.71 -26.72
N TYR A 207 -8.04 -6.19 -27.92
CA TYR A 207 -7.13 -6.84 -28.88
C TYR A 207 -5.68 -6.95 -28.37
N TYR A 208 -5.29 -6.07 -27.44
CA TYR A 208 -3.94 -6.03 -26.87
C TYR A 208 -4.01 -5.81 -25.35
N PRO A 209 -3.00 -6.30 -24.59
CA PRO A 209 -2.90 -6.05 -23.16
C PRO A 209 -2.86 -4.56 -22.81
N ASN A 210 -3.43 -4.20 -21.66
CA ASN A 210 -3.30 -2.85 -21.11
C ASN A 210 -1.94 -2.71 -20.42
N TYR A 211 -0.90 -2.43 -21.19
CA TYR A 211 0.47 -2.29 -20.70
C TYR A 211 0.64 -1.20 -19.64
N TYR A 212 -0.14 -0.11 -19.70
CA TYR A 212 -0.10 0.93 -18.67
C TYR A 212 -0.63 0.46 -17.31
N ALA A 213 -1.67 -0.37 -17.30
CA ALA A 213 -2.15 -0.97 -16.07
C ALA A 213 -1.14 -1.97 -15.49
N ILE A 214 -0.46 -2.73 -16.36
CA ILE A 214 0.62 -3.65 -15.94
C ILE A 214 1.81 -2.86 -15.37
N GLU A 215 2.23 -1.77 -16.02
CA GLU A 215 3.30 -0.92 -15.49
C GLU A 215 2.95 -0.30 -14.13
N ALA A 216 1.68 0.06 -13.90
CA ALA A 216 1.24 0.56 -12.60
C ALA A 216 1.39 -0.50 -11.50
N GLU A 217 0.95 -1.74 -11.74
CA GLU A 217 1.12 -2.86 -10.80
C GLU A 217 2.61 -3.16 -10.56
N LEU A 218 3.42 -3.17 -11.64
CA LEU A 218 4.88 -3.36 -11.55
C LEU A 218 5.56 -2.25 -10.75
N ALA A 219 5.15 -0.99 -10.93
CA ALA A 219 5.70 0.13 -10.19
C ALA A 219 5.39 0.03 -8.69
N GLU A 220 4.17 -0.40 -8.34
CA GLU A 220 3.77 -0.59 -6.94
C GLU A 220 4.61 -1.68 -6.26
N VAL A 221 4.73 -2.87 -6.87
CA VAL A 221 5.53 -3.96 -6.29
C VAL A 221 7.03 -3.66 -6.31
N SER A 222 7.53 -2.87 -7.28
CA SER A 222 8.93 -2.41 -7.31
C SER A 222 9.26 -1.44 -6.19
N GLN A 223 8.30 -0.61 -5.75
CA GLN A 223 8.49 0.24 -4.56
C GLN A 223 8.60 -0.61 -3.28
N LEU A 224 7.86 -1.73 -3.22
CA LEU A 224 7.91 -2.65 -2.08
C LEU A 224 9.19 -3.49 -2.07
N TYR A 225 9.67 -3.91 -3.25
CA TYR A 225 10.82 -4.80 -3.41
C TYR A 225 11.78 -4.32 -4.53
N PRO A 226 12.52 -3.22 -4.33
CA PRO A 226 13.36 -2.62 -5.37
C PRO A 226 14.49 -3.53 -5.85
N ASP A 227 15.02 -4.39 -4.97
CA ASP A 227 16.13 -5.31 -5.29
C ASP A 227 15.64 -6.71 -5.75
N SER A 228 14.35 -6.88 -6.00
CA SER A 228 13.80 -8.18 -6.39
C SER A 228 14.17 -8.56 -7.82
N HIS A 229 14.99 -9.59 -7.97
CA HIS A 229 15.36 -10.12 -9.29
C HIS A 229 14.13 -10.58 -10.08
N ALA A 230 13.15 -11.24 -9.43
CA ALA A 230 11.94 -11.73 -10.08
C ALA A 230 11.10 -10.59 -10.69
N ILE A 231 10.94 -9.48 -9.96
CA ILE A 231 10.21 -8.29 -10.44
C ILE A 231 10.96 -7.64 -11.60
N ASN A 232 12.29 -7.55 -11.53
CA ASN A 232 13.09 -6.99 -12.61
C ASN A 232 13.02 -7.84 -13.90
N VAL A 233 13.03 -9.17 -13.77
CA VAL A 233 12.81 -10.08 -14.91
C VAL A 233 11.43 -9.86 -15.50
N LEU A 234 10.39 -9.87 -14.67
CA LEU A 234 9.01 -9.66 -15.13
C LEU A 234 8.83 -8.30 -15.82
N SER A 235 9.40 -7.23 -15.25
CA SER A 235 9.36 -5.89 -15.86
C SER A 235 10.05 -5.88 -17.24
N THR A 236 11.19 -6.56 -17.37
CA THR A 236 11.91 -6.69 -18.65
C THR A 236 11.10 -7.48 -19.67
N ASP A 237 10.47 -8.57 -19.25
CA ASP A 237 9.63 -9.41 -20.11
C ASP A 237 8.41 -8.64 -20.62
N ILE A 238 7.73 -7.90 -19.75
CA ILE A 238 6.59 -7.03 -20.12
C ILE A 238 7.04 -5.92 -21.07
N SER A 239 8.16 -5.26 -20.79
CA SER A 239 8.70 -4.21 -21.67
C SER A 239 9.03 -4.75 -23.06
N THR A 240 9.64 -5.94 -23.11
CA THR A 240 9.96 -6.64 -24.36
C THR A 240 8.69 -7.03 -25.12
N SER A 241 7.68 -7.56 -24.44
CA SER A 241 6.37 -7.89 -25.03
C SER A 241 5.68 -6.66 -25.60
N TRP A 242 5.71 -5.53 -24.88
CA TRP A 242 5.12 -4.28 -25.33
C TRP A 242 5.81 -3.76 -26.60
N GLN A 243 7.14 -3.72 -26.59
CA GLN A 243 7.92 -3.31 -27.76
C GLN A 243 7.68 -4.25 -28.95
N SER A 244 7.65 -5.56 -28.73
CA SER A 244 7.35 -6.53 -29.79
C SER A 244 5.95 -6.31 -30.38
N THR A 245 4.95 -5.98 -29.56
CA THR A 245 3.58 -5.70 -30.02
C THR A 245 3.55 -4.44 -30.89
N ILE A 246 4.25 -3.39 -30.45
CA ILE A 246 4.43 -2.14 -31.20
C ILE A 246 5.09 -2.40 -32.55
N ASP A 247 6.17 -3.21 -32.57
CA ASP A 247 6.91 -3.52 -33.78
C ASP A 247 6.06 -4.33 -34.76
N ILE A 248 5.29 -5.32 -34.28
CA ILE A 248 4.36 -6.11 -35.10
C ILE A 248 3.34 -5.19 -35.77
N LEU A 249 2.67 -4.33 -35.01
CA LEU A 249 1.67 -3.40 -35.54
C LEU A 249 2.27 -2.40 -36.51
N SER A 250 3.44 -1.84 -36.18
CA SER A 250 4.16 -0.90 -37.05
C SER A 250 4.55 -1.57 -38.37
N ASN A 251 4.99 -2.82 -38.33
CA ASN A 251 5.35 -3.60 -39.51
C ASN A 251 4.13 -3.97 -40.35
N GLN A 252 3.02 -4.37 -39.72
CA GLN A 252 1.76 -4.64 -40.43
C GLN A 252 1.24 -3.39 -41.13
N LEU A 253 1.25 -2.25 -40.43
CA LEU A 253 0.84 -0.97 -40.98
C LEU A 253 1.74 -0.55 -42.16
N ASN A 254 3.06 -0.62 -42.00
CA ASN A 254 3.99 -0.36 -43.10
C ASN A 254 3.78 -1.31 -44.29
N THR A 255 3.61 -2.61 -44.04
CA THR A 255 3.36 -3.59 -45.10
C THR A 255 2.09 -3.26 -45.89
N ALA A 256 1.02 -2.83 -45.21
CA ALA A 256 -0.21 -2.42 -45.88
C ALA A 256 -0.01 -1.15 -46.72
N LEU A 257 0.70 -0.15 -46.19
CA LEU A 257 1.01 1.10 -46.91
C LEU A 257 1.91 0.86 -48.13
N GLU A 258 2.92 -0.01 -48.01
CA GLU A 258 3.85 -0.39 -49.08
C GLU A 258 3.16 -1.14 -50.22
N LYS A 259 2.13 -1.93 -49.91
CA LYS A 259 1.30 -2.66 -50.89
C LYS A 259 0.18 -1.80 -51.48
N ALA A 260 0.07 -0.52 -51.10
CA ALA A 260 -1.04 0.38 -51.47
C ALA A 260 -2.44 -0.15 -51.07
N HIS A 261 -2.53 -0.93 -50.00
CA HIS A 261 -3.80 -1.43 -49.46
C HIS A 261 -4.46 -0.33 -48.61
N TYR A 262 -4.96 0.72 -49.27
CA TYR A 262 -5.54 1.90 -48.63
C TYR A 262 -7.03 1.77 -48.30
N GLN A 263 -7.68 0.75 -48.84
CA GLN A 263 -9.10 0.50 -48.63
C GLN A 263 -9.38 -0.06 -47.24
N ILE A 264 -10.55 0.30 -46.70
CA ILE A 264 -11.07 -0.24 -45.45
C ILE A 264 -11.50 -1.69 -45.74
N SER A 265 -10.57 -2.62 -45.55
CA SER A 265 -10.82 -4.06 -45.61
C SER A 265 -10.76 -4.65 -44.20
N ALA A 266 -11.57 -5.67 -43.92
CA ALA A 266 -11.67 -6.27 -42.58
C ALA A 266 -10.33 -6.83 -42.06
N ASP A 267 -9.44 -7.26 -42.96
CA ASP A 267 -8.17 -7.92 -42.60
C ASP A 267 -6.96 -6.96 -42.54
N SER A 268 -7.08 -5.71 -43.01
CA SER A 268 -5.92 -4.79 -43.12
C SER A 268 -6.34 -3.31 -43.13
N ASN A 269 -7.12 -2.89 -42.14
CA ASN A 269 -7.50 -1.49 -41.99
C ASN A 269 -6.34 -0.66 -41.37
N ILE A 270 -5.64 0.10 -42.22
CA ILE A 270 -4.52 0.96 -41.80
C ILE A 270 -4.90 1.99 -40.72
N TYR A 271 -6.15 2.47 -40.70
CA TYR A 271 -6.61 3.45 -39.71
C TYR A 271 -6.83 2.80 -38.34
N GLU A 272 -7.34 1.57 -38.33
CA GLU A 272 -7.51 0.79 -37.10
C GLU A 272 -6.15 0.38 -36.54
N LEU A 273 -5.21 -0.06 -37.39
CA LEU A 273 -3.83 -0.34 -36.98
C LEU A 273 -3.16 0.89 -36.37
N LEU A 274 -3.32 2.07 -36.97
CA LEU A 274 -2.79 3.32 -36.40
C LEU A 274 -3.44 3.68 -35.06
N THR A 275 -4.76 3.48 -34.94
CA THR A 275 -5.50 3.73 -33.70
C THR A 275 -5.03 2.79 -32.60
N ASN A 276 -4.91 1.49 -32.90
CA ASN A 276 -4.40 0.48 -31.98
C ASN A 276 -2.97 0.80 -31.54
N LEU A 277 -2.11 1.22 -32.47
CA LEU A 277 -0.73 1.63 -32.17
C LEU A 277 -0.68 2.85 -31.22
N LYS A 278 -1.53 3.86 -31.45
CA LYS A 278 -1.62 5.05 -30.59
C LYS A 278 -2.21 4.75 -29.21
N ASN A 279 -3.19 3.84 -29.14
CA ASN A 279 -3.76 3.39 -27.87
C ASN A 279 -2.74 2.58 -27.07
N LEU A 280 -1.93 1.77 -27.74
CA LEU A 280 -0.85 1.02 -27.12
C LEU A 280 0.25 1.90 -26.56
N ARG A 281 0.58 3.00 -27.25
CA ARG A 281 1.64 3.90 -26.81
C ARG A 281 1.35 5.35 -27.23
N HIS A 282 1.02 6.20 -26.27
CA HIS A 282 0.52 7.56 -26.53
C HIS A 282 1.58 8.50 -27.14
N ASP A 283 2.86 8.29 -26.84
CA ASP A 283 3.99 9.09 -27.34
C ASP A 283 4.48 8.62 -28.72
N ILE A 284 3.88 7.58 -29.30
CA ILE A 284 4.37 7.02 -30.55
C ILE A 284 4.13 7.98 -31.73
N GLN A 285 5.21 8.25 -32.47
CA GLN A 285 5.16 8.95 -33.74
C GLN A 285 5.42 7.95 -34.85
N PHE A 286 4.35 7.38 -35.40
CA PHE A 286 4.45 6.48 -36.54
C PHE A 286 5.02 7.24 -37.75
N LYS A 287 6.08 6.67 -38.35
CA LYS A 287 6.70 7.17 -39.58
C LYS A 287 6.67 6.07 -40.63
N PRO A 288 5.99 6.28 -41.77
CA PRO A 288 6.00 5.32 -42.86
C PRO A 288 7.43 5.05 -43.37
N THR A 289 7.65 3.87 -43.95
CA THR A 289 8.90 3.56 -44.64
C THR A 289 9.05 4.38 -45.93
N SER A 290 10.29 4.56 -46.39
CA SER A 290 10.55 5.20 -47.70
C SER A 290 9.93 4.43 -48.87
N LEU A 291 9.71 3.12 -48.72
CA LEU A 291 8.99 2.34 -49.73
C LEU A 291 7.49 2.69 -49.74
N ALA A 292 6.87 2.81 -48.57
CA ALA A 292 5.48 3.26 -48.45
C ALA A 292 5.28 4.66 -49.07
N GLU A 293 6.20 5.59 -48.79
CA GLU A 293 6.19 6.95 -49.37
C GLU A 293 6.27 6.91 -50.89
N LYS A 294 7.21 6.13 -51.44
CA LYS A 294 7.38 5.97 -52.89
C LYS A 294 6.15 5.32 -53.54
N THR A 295 5.57 4.31 -52.91
CA THR A 295 4.34 3.65 -53.37
C THR A 295 3.19 4.65 -53.41
N TYR A 296 2.99 5.42 -52.32
CA TYR A 296 1.96 6.45 -52.23
C TYR A 296 2.11 7.49 -53.34
N ALA A 297 3.30 8.08 -53.51
CA ALA A 297 3.57 9.06 -54.57
C ALA A 297 3.31 8.51 -55.97
N THR A 298 3.62 7.22 -56.20
CA THR A 298 3.38 6.55 -57.48
C THR A 298 1.88 6.37 -57.76
N GLN A 299 1.12 5.85 -56.79
CA GLN A 299 -0.33 5.68 -56.92
C GLN A 299 -1.02 7.03 -57.09
N TYR A 300 -0.56 8.02 -56.35
CA TYR A 300 -1.02 9.40 -56.44
C TYR A 300 -0.83 9.99 -57.83
N LYS A 301 0.40 9.95 -58.36
CA LYS A 301 0.69 10.44 -59.71
C LYS A 301 -0.12 9.71 -60.79
N LYS A 302 -0.38 8.41 -60.60
CA LYS A 302 -1.20 7.61 -61.51
C LYS A 302 -2.66 8.08 -61.50
N ALA A 303 -3.28 8.19 -60.32
CA ALA A 303 -4.67 8.62 -60.16
C ALA A 303 -4.88 10.06 -60.67
N ALA A 304 -3.94 10.98 -60.37
CA ALA A 304 -3.98 12.35 -60.85
C ALA A 304 -3.92 12.46 -62.38
N ASN A 305 -3.04 11.68 -63.03
CA ASN A 305 -2.96 11.66 -64.49
C ASN A 305 -4.19 11.05 -65.16
N GLN A 306 -4.86 10.13 -64.48
CA GLN A 306 -6.07 9.44 -64.96
C GLN A 306 -7.35 10.19 -64.62
N GLN A 307 -7.29 11.26 -63.81
CA GLN A 307 -8.44 11.99 -63.30
C GLN A 307 -9.42 11.07 -62.53
N ASP A 308 -8.89 10.07 -61.82
CA ASP A 308 -9.66 9.13 -61.01
C ASP A 308 -10.04 9.78 -59.67
N THR A 309 -11.24 10.35 -59.59
CA THR A 309 -11.72 11.12 -58.44
C THR A 309 -11.89 10.29 -57.18
N GLU A 310 -12.34 9.04 -57.31
CA GLU A 310 -12.59 8.12 -56.20
C GLU A 310 -11.28 7.69 -55.54
N THR A 311 -10.30 7.28 -56.34
CA THR A 311 -8.97 6.92 -55.84
C THR A 311 -8.25 8.14 -55.26
N LEU A 312 -8.38 9.32 -55.89
CA LEU A 312 -7.80 10.56 -55.36
C LEU A 312 -8.38 10.94 -54.00
N ALA A 313 -9.69 10.81 -53.78
CA ALA A 313 -10.30 11.09 -52.47
C ALA A 313 -9.71 10.21 -51.37
N THR A 314 -9.55 8.91 -51.65
CA THR A 314 -8.94 7.95 -50.72
C THR A 314 -7.49 8.31 -50.44
N LEU A 315 -6.71 8.63 -51.47
CA LEU A 315 -5.30 9.01 -51.34
C LEU A 315 -5.10 10.34 -50.60
N ILE A 316 -6.05 11.28 -50.67
CA ILE A 316 -6.00 12.51 -49.85
C ILE A 316 -6.10 12.13 -48.37
N GLN A 317 -7.10 11.33 -48.00
CA GLN A 317 -7.31 10.91 -46.60
C GLN A 317 -6.09 10.15 -46.05
N VAL A 318 -5.56 9.22 -46.85
CA VAL A 318 -4.32 8.49 -46.50
C VAL A 318 -3.14 9.44 -46.35
N GLY A 319 -2.95 10.37 -47.28
CA GLY A 319 -1.86 11.33 -47.24
C GLY A 319 -1.91 12.23 -46.01
N GLU A 320 -3.09 12.74 -45.64
CA GLU A 320 -3.27 13.54 -44.43
C GLU A 320 -2.93 12.75 -43.16
N THR A 321 -3.30 11.47 -43.13
CA THR A 321 -3.16 10.64 -41.94
C THR A 321 -1.74 10.12 -41.75
N PHE A 322 -1.07 9.70 -42.83
CA PHE A 322 0.20 8.97 -42.75
C PHE A 322 1.40 9.72 -43.31
N PHE A 323 1.21 10.63 -44.27
CA PHE A 323 2.30 11.23 -45.05
C PHE A 323 2.43 12.75 -44.87
N SER A 324 1.73 13.36 -43.93
CA SER A 324 1.69 14.82 -43.69
C SER A 324 2.90 15.39 -42.93
N THR A 325 4.04 14.69 -42.94
CA THR A 325 5.20 14.98 -42.08
C THR A 325 6.36 15.69 -42.78
N THR A 326 6.40 15.70 -44.13
CA THR A 326 7.45 16.38 -44.91
C THR A 326 6.87 17.49 -45.79
N ASP A 327 7.63 18.58 -45.95
CA ASP A 327 7.20 19.75 -46.74
C ASP A 327 6.84 19.39 -48.18
N GLU A 328 7.55 18.43 -48.78
CA GLU A 328 7.27 17.94 -50.12
C GLU A 328 5.91 17.24 -50.21
N HIS A 329 5.58 16.37 -49.24
CA HIS A 329 4.29 15.69 -49.22
C HIS A 329 3.15 16.66 -48.92
N ILE A 330 3.37 17.66 -48.06
CA ILE A 330 2.40 18.73 -47.78
C ILE A 330 2.08 19.49 -49.07
N ALA A 331 3.10 19.88 -49.85
CA ALA A 331 2.91 20.56 -51.12
C ALA A 331 2.16 19.69 -52.14
N GLN A 332 2.53 18.40 -52.25
CA GLN A 332 1.83 17.44 -53.10
C GLN A 332 0.36 17.30 -52.69
N LEU A 333 0.06 17.12 -51.40
CA LEU A 333 -1.30 17.04 -50.84
C LEU A 333 -2.13 18.29 -51.11
N GLN A 334 -1.56 19.49 -50.98
CA GLN A 334 -2.27 20.73 -51.29
C GLN A 334 -2.62 20.82 -52.79
N HIS A 335 -1.66 20.49 -53.65
CA HIS A 335 -1.91 20.41 -55.08
C HIS A 335 -3.01 19.38 -55.41
N THR A 336 -3.00 18.23 -54.73
CA THR A 336 -4.06 17.22 -54.84
C THR A 336 -5.43 17.77 -54.52
N LYS A 337 -5.58 18.45 -53.37
CA LYS A 337 -6.87 18.97 -52.92
C LYS A 337 -7.44 19.95 -53.93
N ILE A 338 -6.59 20.79 -54.51
CA ILE A 338 -6.96 21.72 -55.57
C ILE A 338 -7.45 20.95 -56.81
N LEU A 339 -6.71 19.94 -57.28
CA LEU A 339 -7.10 19.12 -58.43
C LEU A 339 -8.39 18.31 -58.18
N HIS A 340 -8.54 17.72 -57.00
CA HIS A 340 -9.74 16.96 -56.65
C HIS A 340 -10.98 17.87 -56.61
N LYS A 341 -10.87 19.05 -55.97
CA LYS A 341 -11.93 20.07 -55.97
C LYS A 341 -12.28 20.52 -57.39
N ALA A 342 -11.27 20.76 -58.22
CA ALA A 342 -11.47 21.13 -59.62
C ALA A 342 -12.21 20.04 -60.40
N THR A 343 -11.87 18.77 -60.17
CA THR A 343 -12.52 17.62 -60.84
C THR A 343 -13.98 17.49 -60.40
N LEU A 344 -14.25 17.59 -59.10
CA LEU A 344 -15.61 17.54 -58.56
C LEU A 344 -16.51 18.64 -59.13
N GLN A 345 -16.00 19.86 -59.31
CA GLN A 345 -16.75 20.95 -59.94
C GLN A 345 -17.04 20.67 -61.42
N LEU A 346 -16.10 20.07 -62.15
CA LEU A 346 -16.30 19.69 -63.55
C LEU A 346 -17.33 18.55 -63.69
N ASP A 347 -17.28 17.57 -62.80
CA ASP A 347 -18.24 16.46 -62.78
C ASP A 347 -19.65 16.93 -62.39
N GLN A 348 -19.77 17.84 -61.43
CA GLN A 348 -21.04 18.51 -61.09
C GLN A 348 -21.62 19.27 -62.28
N PHE A 349 -20.77 19.98 -63.04
CA PHE A 349 -21.21 20.67 -64.26
C PHE A 349 -21.71 19.67 -65.33
N LYS A 350 -20.98 18.57 -65.56
CA LYS A 350 -21.38 17.52 -66.52
C LYS A 350 -22.72 16.89 -66.12
N ALA A 351 -22.88 16.51 -64.85
CA ALA A 351 -24.11 15.94 -64.32
C ALA A 351 -25.29 16.93 -64.42
N ALA A 352 -25.08 18.22 -64.14
CA ALA A 352 -26.12 19.24 -64.29
C ALA A 352 -26.58 19.39 -65.75
N ARG A 353 -25.64 19.32 -66.70
CA ARG A 353 -25.92 19.37 -68.14
C ARG A 353 -26.72 18.15 -68.63
N GLU A 354 -26.46 16.97 -68.08
CA GLU A 354 -27.24 15.75 -68.37
C GLU A 354 -28.65 15.82 -67.78
N GLY A 355 -28.82 16.48 -66.62
CA GLY A 355 -30.11 16.69 -65.95
C GLY A 355 -30.91 17.91 -66.44
N ASP A 356 -30.55 18.51 -67.58
CA ASP A 356 -31.17 19.71 -68.18
C ASP A 356 -31.22 20.95 -67.27
N LYS A 357 -30.28 21.02 -66.31
CA LYS A 357 -30.14 22.16 -65.39
C LYS A 357 -29.04 23.10 -65.89
N PRO A 358 -29.29 24.41 -66.00
CA PRO A 358 -28.26 25.36 -66.37
C PRO A 358 -27.22 25.47 -65.23
N ALA A 359 -26.00 25.02 -65.49
CA ALA A 359 -24.84 25.23 -64.62
C ALA A 359 -23.76 25.99 -65.40
N PRO A 360 -23.11 27.01 -64.80
CA PRO A 360 -22.00 27.71 -65.45
C PRO A 360 -20.79 26.78 -65.59
N PHE A 361 -20.04 26.92 -66.69
CA PHE A 361 -18.82 26.15 -66.90
C PHE A 361 -17.73 26.60 -65.89
N PRO A 362 -17.06 25.68 -65.18
CA PRO A 362 -16.07 26.04 -64.17
C PRO A 362 -14.69 26.32 -64.82
N TYR A 363 -14.49 27.52 -65.35
CA TYR A 363 -13.29 27.92 -66.10
C TYR A 363 -11.98 27.69 -65.33
N GLU A 364 -11.88 28.18 -64.10
CA GLU A 364 -10.65 28.05 -63.29
C GLU A 364 -10.26 26.57 -63.08
N SER A 365 -11.24 25.74 -62.76
CA SER A 365 -11.07 24.31 -62.52
C SER A 365 -10.70 23.56 -63.79
N ALA A 366 -11.32 23.91 -64.92
CA ALA A 366 -10.93 23.37 -66.21
C ALA A 366 -9.50 23.81 -66.59
N GLU A 367 -9.10 25.06 -66.38
CA GLU A 367 -7.72 25.50 -66.64
C GLU A 367 -6.70 24.68 -65.85
N LEU A 368 -6.96 24.42 -64.56
CA LEU A 368 -6.11 23.57 -63.73
C LEU A 368 -6.03 22.12 -64.24
N LEU A 369 -7.16 21.52 -64.63
CA LEU A 369 -7.21 20.12 -65.08
C LEU A 369 -6.59 19.91 -66.46
N TYR A 370 -6.73 20.88 -67.36
CA TYR A 370 -6.25 20.79 -68.74
C TYR A 370 -4.84 21.38 -68.91
N ALA A 371 -4.28 22.08 -67.92
CA ALA A 371 -2.95 22.70 -67.96
C ALA A 371 -1.87 21.75 -68.54
N ASN A 372 -1.72 20.56 -67.95
CA ASN A 372 -0.73 19.57 -68.41
C ASN A 372 -0.92 19.13 -69.87
N LYS A 373 -2.16 19.08 -70.38
CA LYS A 373 -2.45 18.74 -71.79
C LYS A 373 -2.03 19.91 -72.69
N PHE A 374 -2.39 21.14 -72.33
CA PHE A 374 -2.04 22.33 -73.10
C PHE A 374 -0.55 22.65 -73.06
N ASP A 375 0.15 22.41 -71.95
CA ASP A 375 1.60 22.52 -71.87
C ASP A 375 2.31 21.56 -72.82
N LYS A 376 1.83 20.31 -72.91
CA LYS A 376 2.33 19.35 -73.90
C LYS A 376 2.11 19.85 -75.32
N PHE A 377 0.93 20.41 -75.62
CA PHE A 377 0.67 20.99 -76.94
C PHE A 377 1.55 22.19 -77.25
N ASN A 378 1.74 23.09 -76.29
CA ASN A 378 2.64 24.24 -76.43
C ASN A 378 4.10 23.80 -76.67
N HIS A 379 4.57 22.77 -75.94
CA HIS A 379 5.90 22.19 -76.19
C HIS A 379 6.03 21.53 -77.56
N GLN A 380 4.99 20.82 -78.02
CA GLN A 380 4.96 20.25 -79.36
C GLN A 380 4.98 21.37 -80.41
N LEU A 381 4.15 22.40 -80.25
CA LEU A 381 4.05 23.56 -81.15
C LEU A 381 5.41 24.23 -81.36
N LYS A 382 6.15 24.50 -80.28
CA LYS A 382 7.50 25.10 -80.33
C LYS A 382 8.51 24.29 -81.17
N ARG A 383 8.29 22.99 -81.35
CA ARG A 383 9.16 22.07 -82.12
C ARG A 383 8.65 21.82 -83.55
N VAL A 384 7.50 22.38 -83.92
CA VAL A 384 6.89 22.15 -85.24
C VAL A 384 7.71 22.86 -86.32
N ASN A 385 8.29 22.07 -87.22
CA ASN A 385 9.12 22.56 -88.34
C ASN A 385 8.47 22.39 -89.73
N SER A 386 7.22 21.90 -89.78
CA SER A 386 6.48 21.67 -91.02
C SER A 386 4.97 21.81 -90.82
N GLU A 387 4.26 22.31 -91.83
CA GLU A 387 2.79 22.42 -91.84
C GLU A 387 2.08 21.10 -91.48
N SER A 388 2.50 19.97 -92.05
CA SER A 388 1.85 18.68 -91.79
C SER A 388 1.89 18.29 -90.30
N LYS A 389 2.97 18.62 -89.60
CA LYS A 389 3.08 18.41 -88.15
C LYS A 389 2.18 19.37 -87.37
N LEU A 390 2.04 20.61 -87.81
CA LEU A 390 1.11 21.57 -87.22
C LEU A 390 -0.34 21.12 -87.39
N ASP A 391 -0.70 20.67 -88.59
CA ASP A 391 -2.03 20.12 -88.90
C ASP A 391 -2.35 18.91 -88.01
N LYS A 392 -1.38 18.00 -87.79
CA LYS A 392 -1.53 16.85 -86.89
C LYS A 392 -1.72 17.27 -85.43
N LEU A 393 -0.94 18.25 -84.96
CA LEU A 393 -1.08 18.80 -83.61
C LEU A 393 -2.48 19.42 -83.43
N LEU A 394 -2.91 20.27 -84.36
CA LEU A 394 -4.20 20.94 -84.26
C LEU A 394 -5.38 19.96 -84.32
N LYS A 395 -5.28 18.85 -85.04
CA LYS A 395 -6.28 17.77 -84.94
C LYS A 395 -6.40 17.21 -83.52
N GLN A 396 -5.28 17.03 -82.80
CA GLN A 396 -5.32 16.57 -81.40
C GLN A 396 -5.93 17.63 -80.48
N VAL A 397 -5.63 18.90 -80.73
CA VAL A 397 -6.21 20.04 -79.99
C VAL A 397 -7.71 20.12 -80.21
N ASP A 398 -8.18 19.95 -81.45
CA ASP A 398 -9.59 20.04 -81.81
C ASP A 398 -10.43 18.89 -81.21
N GLU A 399 -9.85 17.72 -80.96
CA GLU A 399 -10.53 16.65 -80.22
C GLU A 399 -10.81 17.05 -78.76
N ILE A 400 -9.86 17.67 -78.08
CA ILE A 400 -10.06 18.17 -76.71
C ILE A 400 -10.96 19.42 -76.70
N ALA A 401 -10.89 20.26 -77.72
CA ALA A 401 -11.72 21.46 -77.83
C ALA A 401 -13.23 21.15 -77.87
N LYS A 402 -13.65 19.92 -78.18
CA LYS A 402 -15.06 19.49 -78.12
C LYS A 402 -15.62 19.47 -76.69
N GLU A 403 -14.75 19.27 -75.71
CA GLU A 403 -15.11 19.18 -74.29
C GLU A 403 -15.03 20.54 -73.58
N LEU A 404 -14.59 21.59 -74.27
CA LEU A 404 -14.28 22.90 -73.71
C LEU A 404 -15.12 24.02 -74.36
N PRO A 405 -15.44 25.09 -73.62
CA PRO A 405 -15.97 26.31 -74.20
C PRO A 405 -15.04 26.88 -75.27
N ALA A 406 -15.61 27.50 -76.30
CA ALA A 406 -14.83 28.05 -77.40
C ALA A 406 -13.86 29.17 -76.95
N ASP A 407 -14.23 29.87 -75.88
CA ASP A 407 -13.53 31.00 -75.25
C ASP A 407 -12.52 30.57 -74.16
N PHE A 408 -12.27 29.27 -74.00
CA PHE A 408 -11.29 28.76 -73.05
C PHE A 408 -9.88 29.34 -73.32
N SER A 409 -9.25 29.91 -72.28
CA SER A 409 -8.07 30.78 -72.44
C SER A 409 -6.86 30.04 -73.00
N SER A 410 -6.56 28.85 -72.48
CA SER A 410 -5.47 28.01 -73.00
C SER A 410 -5.70 27.57 -74.46
N LEU A 411 -6.96 27.38 -74.88
CA LEU A 411 -7.31 27.07 -76.27
C LEU A 411 -7.12 28.28 -77.18
N ILE A 412 -7.58 29.46 -76.77
CA ILE A 412 -7.37 30.72 -77.50
C ILE A 412 -5.87 30.96 -77.70
N THR A 413 -5.10 30.86 -76.63
CA THR A 413 -3.65 31.11 -76.66
C THR A 413 -2.94 30.18 -77.63
N LEU A 414 -3.26 28.88 -77.59
CA LEU A 414 -2.67 27.89 -78.48
C LEU A 414 -3.08 28.12 -79.96
N ARG A 415 -4.34 28.51 -80.22
CA ARG A 415 -4.82 28.83 -81.56
C ARG A 415 -4.15 30.08 -82.15
N LEU A 416 -3.98 31.13 -81.35
CA LEU A 416 -3.22 32.33 -81.75
C LEU A 416 -1.77 32.00 -82.07
N ALA A 417 -1.10 31.23 -81.21
CA ALA A 417 0.28 30.80 -81.45
C ALA A 417 0.39 29.93 -82.71
N SER A 418 -0.59 29.05 -82.96
CA SER A 418 -0.64 28.23 -84.17
C SER A 418 -0.89 29.06 -85.42
N ALA A 419 -1.72 30.11 -85.34
CA ALA A 419 -1.94 31.04 -86.43
C ALA A 419 -0.64 31.75 -86.84
N ASN A 420 0.13 32.25 -85.86
CA ASN A 420 1.44 32.85 -86.10
C ASN A 420 2.41 31.85 -86.74
N GLN A 421 2.44 30.60 -86.27
CA GLN A 421 3.29 29.56 -86.86
C GLN A 421 2.93 29.27 -88.35
N TYR A 422 1.65 29.33 -88.71
CA TYR A 422 1.24 29.24 -90.11
C TYR A 422 1.64 30.47 -90.93
N LEU A 423 1.65 31.68 -90.34
CA LEU A 423 2.16 32.87 -91.01
C LEU A 423 3.67 32.74 -91.29
N ASP A 424 4.45 32.24 -90.32
CA ASP A 424 5.88 31.97 -90.52
C ASP A 424 6.13 30.96 -91.66
N PHE A 425 5.30 29.91 -91.74
CA PHE A 425 5.34 28.98 -92.86
C PHE A 425 4.98 29.67 -94.19
N SER A 426 3.96 30.52 -94.20
CA SER A 426 3.59 31.30 -95.38
C SER A 426 4.77 32.13 -95.89
N GLU A 427 5.42 32.90 -95.02
CA GLU A 427 6.59 33.71 -95.37
C GLU A 427 7.75 32.86 -95.89
N LYS A 428 8.01 31.73 -95.24
CA LYS A 428 9.04 30.78 -95.68
C LYS A 428 8.75 30.22 -97.07
N TRP A 429 7.49 29.95 -97.39
CA TRP A 429 7.08 29.50 -98.73
C TRP A 429 7.16 30.61 -99.77
N GLN A 430 6.83 31.86 -99.40
CA GLN A 430 6.99 33.02 -100.28
C GLN A 430 8.45 33.24 -100.66
N LYS A 431 9.38 33.19 -99.68
CA LYS A 431 10.83 33.27 -99.94
C LYS A 431 11.32 32.18 -100.89
N LYS A 432 10.70 31.00 -100.84
CA LYS A 432 10.96 29.86 -101.75
C LYS A 432 10.16 29.90 -103.06
N ARG A 433 9.47 31.01 -103.36
CA ARG A 433 8.61 31.22 -104.55
C ARG A 433 7.46 30.19 -104.70
N LYS A 434 7.05 29.52 -103.61
CA LYS A 434 5.94 28.55 -103.60
C LYS A 434 4.61 29.23 -103.24
N GLN A 435 4.04 29.96 -104.20
CA GLN A 435 2.86 30.81 -103.99
C GLN A 435 1.61 30.05 -103.51
N SER A 436 1.34 28.85 -104.05
CA SER A 436 0.20 28.02 -103.64
C SER A 436 0.33 27.56 -102.18
N ALA A 437 1.52 27.11 -101.77
CA ALA A 437 1.79 26.69 -100.40
C ALA A 437 1.69 27.87 -99.42
N ALA A 438 2.22 29.04 -99.79
CA ALA A 438 2.08 30.26 -99.00
C ALA A 438 0.61 30.66 -98.77
N ARG A 439 -0.20 30.68 -99.85
CA ARG A 439 -1.64 30.97 -99.74
C ARG A 439 -2.38 29.97 -98.85
N ASN A 440 -2.04 28.68 -98.95
CA ASN A 440 -2.67 27.65 -98.12
C ASN A 440 -2.31 27.83 -96.63
N ALA A 441 -1.05 28.10 -96.32
CA ALA A 441 -0.61 28.41 -94.95
C ALA A 441 -1.34 29.65 -94.41
N MET A 442 -1.45 30.72 -95.22
CA MET A 442 -2.18 31.93 -94.84
C MET A 442 -3.67 31.66 -94.58
N LYS A 443 -4.34 30.86 -95.44
CA LYS A 443 -5.73 30.44 -95.20
C LYS A 443 -5.91 29.72 -93.88
N LYS A 444 -4.97 28.83 -93.52
CA LYS A 444 -4.99 28.12 -92.23
C LYS A 444 -4.76 29.07 -91.05
N ALA A 445 -3.85 30.04 -91.17
CA ALA A 445 -3.66 31.09 -90.16
C ALA A 445 -4.96 31.90 -89.96
N THR A 446 -5.57 32.37 -91.05
CA THR A 446 -6.86 33.08 -91.00
C THR A 446 -7.96 32.23 -90.37
N HIS A 447 -8.01 30.93 -90.67
CA HIS A 447 -8.98 30.03 -90.05
C HIS A 447 -8.82 29.98 -88.52
N GLN A 448 -7.59 29.86 -88.01
CA GLN A 448 -7.34 29.87 -86.57
C GLN A 448 -7.71 31.23 -85.92
N PHE A 449 -7.40 32.35 -86.57
CA PHE A 449 -7.85 33.67 -86.08
C PHE A 449 -9.38 33.80 -86.04
N ASN A 450 -10.07 33.34 -87.07
CA ASN A 450 -11.54 33.37 -87.12
C ASN A 450 -12.16 32.54 -85.99
N LEU A 451 -11.54 31.41 -85.62
CA LEU A 451 -11.99 30.61 -84.47
C LEU A 451 -11.84 31.36 -83.15
N VAL A 452 -10.77 32.14 -82.99
CA VAL A 452 -10.52 32.98 -81.80
C VAL A 452 -11.48 34.17 -81.75
N GLU A 453 -11.69 34.88 -82.86
CA GLU A 453 -12.60 36.02 -82.92
C GLU A 453 -14.05 35.60 -82.65
N LYS A 454 -14.48 34.46 -83.22
CA LYS A 454 -15.80 33.89 -82.94
C LYS A 454 -15.98 33.46 -81.48
N ALA A 455 -14.89 33.09 -80.80
CA ALA A 455 -14.92 32.78 -79.38
C ALA A 455 -15.10 34.05 -78.53
N ARG A 456 -14.33 35.10 -78.82
CA ARG A 456 -14.42 36.40 -78.14
C ARG A 456 -15.77 37.10 -78.32
N SER A 457 -16.45 36.87 -79.43
CA SER A 457 -17.79 37.44 -79.68
C SER A 457 -18.91 36.70 -78.94
N ARG A 458 -18.60 35.57 -78.29
CA ARG A 458 -19.57 34.68 -77.62
C ARG A 458 -19.35 34.58 -76.10
N SER A 459 -18.16 34.96 -75.61
CA SER A 459 -17.91 35.25 -74.18
C SER A 459 -18.54 36.59 -73.82
#